data_AF-A0A2E3C550-F1
#
_entry.id   AF-A0A2E3C550-F1
#
_cell.length_a   1.000
_cell.length_b   1.000
_cell.length_c   1.000
_cell.angle_alpha   90.00
_cell.angle_beta   90.00
_cell.angle_gamma   90.00
#
_symmetry.space_group_name_H-M   'P 1'
#
loop_
_entity.id
_entity.type
_entity.pdbx_description
1 polymer ?
#
loop_
_entity_poly.entity_id
_entity_poly.type
_entity_poly.pdbx_seq_one_letter_code
_entity_poly.pdbx_strand_id
1 'polypeptide(L)'
;MNDAPHINWQFLSQALAYYQNQGYTYVEAPWTVRRETTEVTFPQAYEAMGHDNGLDNDLVGSAEQSFIQLALDGDLPKGRYVALTPCFRQEPAISATHRAYFMKVELFDSLTPTDDQLQKTIKTAFNWFKQHTTGKLEIVQTDLGYDINLNDIEVGSYMKQKHGDFEWLCATGHAEPRFSVANTK
;
A
#
# COMPACT_ATOMS: atom_id res chain seq x y z
N MET A 1 -20.61 22.57 -0.23
CA MET A 1 -19.45 22.12 -1.04
C MET A 1 -19.46 20.61 -0.99
N ASN A 2 -19.12 19.90 -2.05
CA ASN A 2 -19.08 18.43 -2.00
C ASN A 2 -17.90 18.02 -1.12
N ASP A 3 -18.18 17.55 0.09
CA ASP A 3 -17.20 17.00 1.04
C ASP A 3 -16.72 15.58 0.65
N ALA A 4 -17.03 15.14 -0.56
CA ALA A 4 -16.55 13.89 -1.10
C ALA A 4 -15.04 14.03 -1.41
N PRO A 5 -14.18 13.19 -0.81
CA PRO A 5 -12.76 13.28 -1.03
C PRO A 5 -12.44 12.99 -2.50
N HIS A 6 -11.64 13.86 -3.12
CA HIS A 6 -11.25 13.74 -4.51
C HIS A 6 -10.08 12.75 -4.64
N ILE A 7 -10.27 11.66 -5.41
CA ILE A 7 -9.18 10.77 -5.80
C ILE A 7 -8.46 11.40 -7.00
N ASN A 8 -7.20 11.77 -6.81
CA ASN A 8 -6.37 12.27 -7.89
C ASN A 8 -5.80 11.10 -8.72
N TRP A 9 -6.56 10.70 -9.75
CA TRP A 9 -6.17 9.62 -10.67
C TRP A 9 -4.87 9.91 -11.43
N GLN A 10 -4.54 11.18 -11.67
CA GLN A 10 -3.31 11.55 -12.36
C GLN A 10 -2.09 11.18 -11.51
N PHE A 11 -2.07 11.52 -10.22
CA PHE A 11 -0.95 11.13 -9.36
C PHE A 11 -0.81 9.61 -9.21
N LEU A 12 -1.92 8.87 -9.12
CA LEU A 12 -1.87 7.40 -9.09
C LEU A 12 -1.25 6.83 -10.36
N SER A 13 -1.68 7.29 -11.54
CA SER A 13 -1.13 6.80 -12.82
C SER A 13 0.35 7.19 -13.01
N GLN A 14 0.75 8.38 -12.57
CA GLN A 14 2.13 8.83 -12.63
C GLN A 14 3.03 8.09 -11.65
N ALA A 15 2.54 7.81 -10.43
CA ALA A 15 3.24 7.00 -9.44
C ALA A 15 3.51 5.60 -9.99
N LEU A 16 2.48 4.97 -10.59
CA LEU A 16 2.60 3.66 -11.21
C LEU A 16 3.72 3.63 -12.26
N ALA A 17 3.69 4.57 -13.20
CA ALA A 17 4.73 4.71 -14.23
C ALA A 17 6.11 5.00 -13.63
N TYR A 18 6.20 5.83 -12.59
CA TYR A 18 7.44 6.14 -11.90
C TYR A 18 8.08 4.87 -11.33
N TYR A 19 7.32 4.04 -10.60
CA TYR A 19 7.88 2.83 -10.01
C TYR A 19 8.19 1.76 -11.04
N GLN A 20 7.43 1.66 -12.14
CA GLN A 20 7.84 0.82 -13.27
C GLN A 20 9.23 1.22 -13.81
N ASN A 21 9.50 2.52 -13.93
CA ASN A 21 10.82 3.02 -14.31
C ASN A 21 11.93 2.79 -13.26
N GLN A 22 11.57 2.48 -12.00
CA GLN A 22 12.50 2.07 -10.95
C GLN A 22 12.73 0.54 -10.90
N GLY A 23 12.25 -0.18 -11.92
CA GLY A 23 12.43 -1.62 -12.08
C GLY A 23 11.39 -2.48 -11.39
N TYR A 24 10.24 -1.92 -10.98
CA TYR A 24 9.10 -2.72 -10.54
C TYR A 24 8.30 -3.22 -11.75
N THR A 25 7.86 -4.46 -11.70
CA THR A 25 6.98 -5.04 -12.73
C THR A 25 5.53 -4.77 -12.35
N TYR A 26 4.74 -4.21 -13.27
CA TYR A 26 3.32 -4.02 -13.04
C TYR A 26 2.58 -5.36 -12.99
N VAL A 27 1.69 -5.51 -12.01
CA VAL A 27 0.81 -6.67 -11.87
C VAL A 27 -0.61 -6.18 -11.69
N GLU A 28 -1.52 -6.73 -12.49
CA GLU A 28 -2.96 -6.59 -12.25
C GLU A 28 -3.34 -7.53 -11.09
N ALA A 29 -3.47 -6.95 -9.90
CA ALA A 29 -3.62 -7.72 -8.66
C ALA A 29 -5.10 -7.92 -8.28
N PRO A 30 -5.50 -9.10 -7.77
CA PRO A 30 -6.89 -9.35 -7.39
C PRO A 30 -7.34 -8.44 -6.26
N TRP A 31 -8.60 -7.99 -6.30
CA TRP A 31 -9.19 -7.15 -5.24
C TRP A 31 -9.83 -7.95 -4.12
N THR A 32 -9.83 -9.27 -4.26
CA THR A 32 -10.27 -10.21 -3.23
C THR A 32 -9.25 -11.32 -3.03
N VAL A 33 -9.10 -11.79 -1.80
CA VAL A 33 -8.18 -12.88 -1.45
C VAL A 33 -8.84 -13.87 -0.49
N ARG A 34 -8.29 -15.08 -0.38
CA ARG A 34 -8.74 -16.05 0.62
C ARG A 34 -8.51 -15.50 2.02
N ARG A 35 -9.40 -15.84 2.96
CA ARG A 35 -9.31 -15.46 4.38
C ARG A 35 -7.93 -15.70 4.97
N GLU A 36 -7.37 -16.87 4.70
CA GLU A 36 -6.05 -17.28 5.18
C GLU A 36 -4.96 -16.30 4.75
N THR A 37 -5.09 -15.66 3.57
CA THR A 37 -4.15 -14.61 3.13
C THR A 37 -4.37 -13.30 3.89
N THR A 38 -5.62 -12.91 4.14
CA THR A 38 -5.94 -11.74 4.96
C THR A 38 -5.31 -11.85 6.35
N GLU A 39 -5.40 -13.04 6.95
CA GLU A 39 -4.87 -13.33 8.30
C GLU A 39 -3.35 -13.21 8.39
N VAL A 40 -2.62 -13.35 7.28
CA VAL A 40 -1.16 -13.14 7.23
C VAL A 40 -0.79 -11.70 7.63
N THR A 41 -1.53 -10.70 7.14
CA THR A 41 -1.22 -9.29 7.38
C THR A 41 -2.13 -8.64 8.42
N PHE A 42 -3.26 -9.26 8.71
CA PHE A 42 -4.26 -8.76 9.63
C PHE A 42 -4.89 -9.91 10.43
N PRO A 43 -4.30 -10.30 11.58
CA PRO A 43 -4.76 -11.44 12.38
C PRO A 43 -6.21 -11.32 12.89
N GLN A 44 -6.78 -10.11 12.90
CA GLN A 44 -8.19 -9.83 13.20
C GLN A 44 -9.04 -9.88 11.93
N ALA A 45 -8.74 -10.79 11.00
CA ALA A 45 -9.36 -10.84 9.67
C ALA A 45 -10.90 -10.96 9.67
N TYR A 46 -11.54 -11.34 10.78
CA TYR A 46 -12.99 -11.30 10.94
C TYR A 46 -13.56 -9.86 10.90
N GLU A 47 -12.73 -8.85 11.17
CA GLU A 47 -13.04 -7.40 11.03
C GLU A 47 -12.68 -6.87 9.63
N ALA A 48 -12.22 -7.73 8.71
CA ALA A 48 -11.99 -7.32 7.34
C ALA A 48 -13.31 -6.98 6.65
N MET A 49 -13.28 -5.96 5.80
CA MET A 49 -14.44 -5.59 5.02
C MET A 49 -14.79 -6.71 4.04
N GLY A 50 -16.06 -7.14 4.05
CA GLY A 50 -16.53 -8.19 3.16
C GLY A 50 -16.51 -9.61 3.73
N HIS A 51 -16.31 -9.77 5.04
CA HIS A 51 -16.43 -11.07 5.73
C HIS A 51 -17.77 -11.81 5.49
N ASP A 52 -18.81 -11.10 5.05
CA ASP A 52 -20.12 -11.65 4.68
C ASP A 52 -20.68 -10.94 3.43
N ASN A 53 -19.86 -10.82 2.39
CA ASN A 53 -20.24 -10.18 1.12
C ASN A 53 -20.91 -11.14 0.11
N GLY A 54 -21.17 -12.40 0.50
CA GLY A 54 -21.66 -13.46 -0.38
C GLY A 54 -20.61 -14.03 -1.34
N LEU A 55 -19.33 -13.66 -1.16
CA LEU A 55 -18.16 -14.27 -1.80
C LEU A 55 -17.42 -15.10 -0.75
N ASP A 56 -16.77 -16.19 -1.19
CA ASP A 56 -15.90 -16.99 -0.31
C ASP A 56 -14.54 -16.30 -0.01
N ASN A 57 -14.39 -15.01 -0.32
CA ASN A 57 -13.15 -14.23 -0.24
C ASN A 57 -13.36 -12.85 0.40
N ASP A 58 -12.30 -12.33 1.03
CA ASP A 58 -12.26 -10.98 1.60
C ASP A 58 -11.91 -9.93 0.58
N LEU A 59 -12.39 -8.69 0.77
CA LEU A 59 -11.86 -7.53 0.07
C LEU A 59 -10.50 -7.15 0.66
N VAL A 60 -9.56 -6.76 -0.20
CA VAL A 60 -8.20 -6.46 0.23
C VAL A 60 -8.10 -5.11 0.96
N GLY A 61 -7.43 -5.11 2.11
CA GLY A 61 -7.03 -3.90 2.83
C GLY A 61 -5.84 -3.17 2.19
N SER A 62 -5.10 -3.86 1.34
CA SER A 62 -4.06 -3.37 0.43
C SER A 62 -3.67 -4.43 -0.59
N ALA A 63 -3.05 -4.01 -1.70
CA ALA A 63 -2.50 -4.95 -2.69
C ALA A 63 -1.39 -5.86 -2.13
N GLU A 64 -0.82 -5.56 -0.95
CA GLU A 64 0.09 -6.48 -0.26
C GLU A 64 -0.54 -7.87 -0.10
N GLN A 65 -1.81 -7.92 0.32
CA GLN A 65 -2.56 -9.17 0.45
C GLN A 65 -2.72 -9.86 -0.90
N SER A 66 -3.00 -9.10 -1.96
CA SER A 66 -3.08 -9.63 -3.32
C SER A 66 -1.77 -10.25 -3.78
N PHE A 67 -0.62 -9.62 -3.49
CA PHE A 67 0.69 -10.16 -3.82
C PHE A 67 1.03 -11.43 -3.04
N ILE A 68 0.70 -11.47 -1.75
CA ILE A 68 0.86 -12.66 -0.92
C ILE A 68 0.01 -13.80 -1.49
N GLN A 69 -1.25 -13.55 -1.83
CA GLN A 69 -2.13 -14.56 -2.41
C GLN A 69 -1.53 -15.16 -3.68
N LEU A 70 -1.09 -14.31 -4.62
CA LEU A 70 -0.49 -14.77 -5.88
C LEU A 70 0.82 -15.53 -5.66
N ALA A 71 1.64 -15.10 -4.68
CA ALA A 71 2.87 -15.80 -4.34
C ALA A 71 2.60 -17.18 -3.72
N LEU A 72 1.62 -17.29 -2.82
CA LEU A 72 1.21 -18.55 -2.19
C LEU A 72 0.57 -19.52 -3.21
N ASP A 73 -0.16 -19.00 -4.20
CA ASP A 73 -0.72 -19.81 -5.28
C ASP A 73 0.34 -20.28 -6.30
N GLY A 74 1.55 -19.72 -6.25
CA GLY A 74 2.62 -20.00 -7.20
C GLY A 74 2.49 -19.23 -8.53
N ASP A 75 1.55 -18.29 -8.61
CA ASP A 75 1.27 -17.47 -9.79
C ASP A 75 2.19 -16.24 -9.89
N LEU A 76 2.87 -15.88 -8.80
CA LEU A 76 3.84 -14.78 -8.77
C LEU A 76 5.21 -15.27 -8.29
N PRO A 77 6.23 -15.32 -9.17
CA PRO A 77 7.58 -15.67 -8.75
C PRO A 77 8.19 -14.59 -7.84
N LYS A 78 9.36 -14.86 -7.25
CA LYS A 78 10.10 -13.84 -6.50
C LYS A 78 10.47 -12.67 -7.43
N GLY A 79 10.21 -11.45 -6.98
CA GLY A 79 10.40 -10.27 -7.82
C GLY A 79 10.09 -8.96 -7.10
N ARG A 80 10.17 -7.87 -7.88
CA ARG A 80 9.80 -6.51 -7.46
C ARG A 80 8.57 -6.11 -8.25
N TYR A 81 7.45 -5.90 -7.58
CA TYR A 81 6.15 -5.67 -8.20
C TYR A 81 5.48 -4.38 -7.74
N VAL A 82 4.67 -3.82 -8.63
CA VAL A 82 3.82 -2.66 -8.34
C VAL A 82 2.39 -2.94 -8.82
N ALA A 83 1.41 -2.55 -8.02
CA ALA A 83 0.00 -2.65 -8.37
C ALA A 83 -0.74 -1.37 -7.99
N LEU A 84 -1.80 -1.04 -8.71
CA LEU A 84 -2.74 0.04 -8.39
C LEU A 84 -4.10 -0.60 -8.09
N THR A 85 -4.51 -0.64 -6.82
CA THR A 85 -5.76 -1.30 -6.41
C THR A 85 -6.61 -0.41 -5.52
N PRO A 86 -7.92 -0.66 -5.46
CA PRO A 86 -8.71 -0.23 -4.32
C PRO A 86 -8.21 -0.94 -3.05
N CYS A 87 -8.34 -0.25 -1.92
CA CYS A 87 -8.07 -0.75 -0.58
C CYS A 87 -9.32 -0.54 0.25
N PHE A 88 -9.77 -1.57 0.97
CA PHE A 88 -11.02 -1.58 1.73
C PHE A 88 -10.73 -1.80 3.22
N ARG A 89 -11.24 -0.93 4.09
CA ARG A 89 -10.95 -0.98 5.53
C ARG A 89 -12.19 -0.71 6.35
N GLN A 90 -12.36 -1.47 7.43
CA GLN A 90 -13.33 -1.13 8.46
C GLN A 90 -12.72 -0.10 9.41
N GLU A 91 -12.82 1.17 9.03
CA GLU A 91 -12.32 2.27 9.87
C GLU A 91 -13.26 2.50 11.07
N PRO A 92 -12.74 2.60 12.31
CA PRO A 92 -13.59 2.84 13.49
C PRO A 92 -14.26 4.22 13.44
N ALA A 93 -13.64 5.19 12.75
CA ALA A 93 -14.19 6.49 12.49
C ALA A 93 -13.76 6.99 11.10
N ILE A 94 -14.71 7.56 10.34
CA ILE A 94 -14.45 8.11 9.02
C ILE A 94 -13.99 9.57 9.16
N SER A 95 -12.84 9.90 8.55
CA SER A 95 -12.26 11.24 8.51
C SER A 95 -11.70 11.57 7.13
N ALA A 96 -11.16 12.77 6.92
CA ALA A 96 -10.55 13.14 5.63
C ALA A 96 -9.41 12.20 5.19
N THR A 97 -8.68 11.61 6.15
CA THR A 97 -7.52 10.75 5.92
C THR A 97 -7.76 9.26 6.21
N HIS A 98 -8.93 8.91 6.79
CA HIS A 98 -9.35 7.54 7.13
C HIS A 98 -10.71 7.26 6.51
N ARG A 99 -10.75 6.39 5.51
CA ARG A 99 -11.95 6.11 4.71
C ARG A 99 -12.14 4.61 4.57
N ALA A 100 -13.40 4.21 4.41
CA ALA A 100 -13.78 2.82 4.17
C ALA A 100 -13.14 2.24 2.89
N TYR A 101 -12.85 3.09 1.91
CA TYR A 101 -12.12 2.72 0.72
C TYR A 101 -11.27 3.88 0.19
N PHE A 102 -10.18 3.54 -0.49
CA PHE A 102 -9.26 4.48 -1.15
C PHE A 102 -8.46 3.75 -2.23
N MET A 103 -7.71 4.49 -3.06
CA MET A 103 -6.87 3.91 -4.10
C MET A 103 -5.40 4.02 -3.73
N LYS A 104 -4.64 2.96 -3.94
CA LYS A 104 -3.22 2.90 -3.58
C LYS A 104 -2.39 2.25 -4.68
N VAL A 105 -1.27 2.90 -5.00
CA VAL A 105 -0.13 2.26 -5.66
C VAL A 105 0.70 1.58 -4.58
N GLU A 106 0.81 0.27 -4.64
CA GLU A 106 1.55 -0.56 -3.68
C GLU A 106 2.82 -1.12 -4.32
N LEU A 107 3.90 -1.17 -3.54
CA LEU A 107 5.17 -1.77 -3.91
C LEU A 107 5.41 -3.03 -3.09
N PHE A 108 5.93 -4.06 -3.76
CA PHE A 108 6.22 -5.35 -3.17
C PHE A 108 7.59 -5.85 -3.65
N ASP A 109 8.42 -6.35 -2.74
CA ASP A 109 9.74 -6.90 -3.06
C ASP A 109 9.99 -8.20 -2.30
N SER A 110 9.82 -9.33 -3.00
CA SER A 110 10.14 -10.67 -2.49
C SER A 110 11.46 -11.22 -3.03
N LEU A 111 12.15 -10.44 -3.87
CA LEU A 111 13.43 -10.82 -4.47
C LEU A 111 14.59 -10.58 -3.51
N THR A 112 14.60 -9.41 -2.88
CA THR A 112 15.67 -8.97 -1.98
C THR A 112 15.10 -8.27 -0.73
N PRO A 113 14.39 -8.99 0.15
CA PRO A 113 13.80 -8.40 1.36
C PRO A 113 14.87 -8.17 2.44
N THR A 114 15.79 -7.24 2.20
CA THR A 114 16.83 -6.85 3.14
C THR A 114 16.58 -5.43 3.67
N ASP A 115 17.16 -5.10 4.81
CA ASP A 115 17.00 -3.77 5.41
C ASP A 115 17.63 -2.68 4.51
N ASP A 116 18.74 -3.00 3.84
CA ASP A 116 19.34 -2.11 2.83
C ASP A 116 18.38 -1.84 1.66
N GLN A 117 17.67 -2.87 1.20
CA GLN A 117 16.70 -2.72 0.13
C GLN A 117 15.46 -1.95 0.61
N LEU A 118 15.03 -2.13 1.86
CA LEU A 118 13.99 -1.32 2.48
C LEU A 118 14.37 0.17 2.49
N GLN A 119 15.60 0.51 2.91
CA GLN A 119 16.08 1.90 2.89
C GLN A 119 16.12 2.49 1.47
N LYS A 120 16.50 1.69 0.46
CA LYS A 120 16.43 2.12 -0.95
C LYS A 120 14.99 2.35 -1.41
N THR A 121 14.05 1.50 -1.02
CA THR A 121 12.63 1.65 -1.33
C THR A 121 12.06 2.91 -0.69
N ILE A 122 12.32 3.15 0.60
CA ILE A 122 11.91 4.37 1.32
C ILE A 122 12.46 5.61 0.61
N LYS A 123 13.76 5.63 0.28
CA LYS A 123 14.37 6.75 -0.45
C LYS A 123 13.73 6.99 -1.82
N THR A 124 13.40 5.90 -2.53
CA THR A 124 12.75 5.97 -3.85
C THR A 124 11.37 6.61 -3.75
N ALA A 125 10.58 6.23 -2.75
CA ALA A 125 9.26 6.78 -2.50
C ALA A 125 9.29 8.20 -1.93
N PHE A 126 10.26 8.50 -1.05
CA PHE A 126 10.51 9.87 -0.57
C PHE A 126 10.80 10.83 -1.74
N ASN A 127 11.63 10.40 -2.70
CA ASN A 127 11.91 11.19 -3.89
C ASN A 127 10.66 11.39 -4.76
N TRP A 128 9.81 10.38 -4.88
CA TRP A 128 8.51 10.50 -5.55
C TRP A 128 7.66 11.60 -4.90
N PHE A 129 7.41 11.51 -3.58
CA PHE A 129 6.61 12.52 -2.88
C PHE A 129 7.22 13.91 -2.98
N LYS A 130 8.54 14.03 -2.82
CA LYS A 130 9.27 15.31 -2.89
C LYS A 130 9.09 16.04 -4.24
N GLN A 131 8.87 15.31 -5.33
CA GLN A 131 8.61 15.91 -6.65
C GLN A 131 7.19 16.47 -6.78
N HIS A 132 6.26 16.07 -5.92
CA HIS A 132 4.82 16.35 -6.06
C HIS A 132 4.26 17.18 -4.91
N THR A 133 5.11 17.66 -4.00
CA THR A 133 4.71 18.51 -2.88
C THR A 133 5.74 19.60 -2.60
N THR A 134 5.27 20.72 -2.08
CA THR A 134 6.10 21.75 -1.43
C THR A 134 6.02 21.71 0.09
N GLY A 135 5.20 20.81 0.64
CA GLY A 135 5.01 20.64 2.08
C GLY A 135 6.20 19.95 2.76
N LYS A 136 6.11 19.87 4.08
CA LYS A 136 7.17 19.29 4.92
C LYS A 136 7.11 17.77 4.83
N LEU A 137 8.14 17.16 4.24
CA LEU A 137 8.30 15.71 4.20
C LEU A 137 9.30 15.22 5.24
N GLU A 138 8.91 14.19 6.01
CA GLU A 138 9.76 13.58 7.04
C GLU A 138 9.65 12.06 6.98
N ILE A 139 10.78 11.38 7.21
CA ILE A 139 10.81 9.94 7.44
C ILE A 139 10.75 9.73 8.95
N VAL A 140 9.75 8.98 9.42
CA VAL A 140 9.52 8.70 10.84
C VAL A 140 9.73 7.21 11.07
N GLN A 141 10.60 6.84 12.01
CA GLN A 141 10.75 5.45 12.42
C GLN A 141 9.59 5.04 13.33
N THR A 142 9.03 3.86 13.11
CA THR A 142 7.95 3.27 13.91
C THR A 142 8.41 1.94 14.53
N ASP A 143 7.57 1.35 15.38
CA ASP A 143 7.85 0.04 15.99
C ASP A 143 7.92 -1.09 14.95
N LEU A 144 7.27 -0.92 13.81
CA LEU A 144 7.14 -1.95 12.77
C LEU A 144 7.97 -1.66 11.51
N GLY A 145 8.46 -0.43 11.35
CA GLY A 145 9.18 -0.02 10.15
C GLY A 145 9.38 1.49 10.08
N TYR A 146 8.97 2.08 8.96
CA TYR A 146 9.11 3.51 8.71
C TYR A 146 7.86 4.05 8.03
N ASP A 147 7.54 5.30 8.33
CA ASP A 147 6.53 6.08 7.65
C ASP A 147 7.17 7.29 6.95
N ILE A 148 6.54 7.74 5.88
CA ILE A 148 6.77 9.06 5.31
C ILE A 148 5.57 9.93 5.64
N ASN A 149 5.82 11.02 6.34
CA ASN A 149 4.81 12.02 6.70
C ASN A 149 4.93 13.24 5.78
N LEU A 150 3.78 13.76 5.35
CA LEU A 150 3.61 15.06 4.70
C LEU A 150 2.77 15.94 5.61
N ASN A 151 3.32 17.07 6.08
CA ASN A 151 2.63 17.99 6.98
C ASN A 151 2.00 17.26 8.19
N ASP A 152 2.81 16.42 8.84
CA ASP A 152 2.45 15.59 10.01
C ASP A 152 1.35 14.53 9.74
N ILE A 153 1.00 14.26 8.48
CA ILE A 153 0.11 13.17 8.07
C ILE A 153 0.94 12.08 7.38
N GLU A 154 0.84 10.85 7.84
CA GLU A 154 1.39 9.67 7.16
C GLU A 154 0.82 9.54 5.74
N VAL A 155 1.68 9.57 4.72
CA VAL A 155 1.30 9.36 3.30
C VAL A 155 1.82 8.05 2.73
N GLY A 156 2.62 7.31 3.50
CA GLY A 156 3.01 5.96 3.17
C GLY A 156 3.77 5.28 4.30
N SER A 157 3.60 3.97 4.39
CA SER A 157 4.30 3.08 5.33
C SER A 157 5.17 2.08 4.58
N TYR A 158 6.26 1.65 5.23
CA TYR A 158 7.34 0.85 4.66
C TYR A 158 7.87 -0.12 5.71
N MET A 159 7.79 -1.41 5.43
CA MET A 159 8.20 -2.43 6.39
C MET A 159 8.67 -3.71 5.70
N LYS A 160 9.43 -4.50 6.45
CA LYS A 160 9.83 -5.85 6.08
C LYS A 160 8.94 -6.83 6.82
N GLN A 161 8.40 -7.79 6.10
CA GLN A 161 7.44 -8.76 6.61
C GLN A 161 7.90 -10.19 6.36
N LYS A 162 7.31 -11.12 7.11
CA LYS A 162 7.60 -12.55 7.03
C LYS A 162 6.38 -13.38 7.40
N HIS A 163 6.19 -14.49 6.68
CA HIS A 163 5.25 -15.54 7.00
C HIS A 163 5.84 -16.90 6.62
N GLY A 164 6.10 -17.76 7.61
CA GLY A 164 6.86 -18.99 7.39
C GLY A 164 8.25 -18.69 6.82
N ASP A 165 8.58 -19.31 5.68
CA ASP A 165 9.84 -19.08 4.95
C ASP A 165 9.74 -17.98 3.88
N PHE A 166 8.58 -17.33 3.76
CA PHE A 166 8.36 -16.26 2.81
C PHE A 166 8.63 -14.91 3.47
N GLU A 167 9.52 -14.11 2.87
CA GLU A 167 9.88 -12.76 3.32
C GLU A 167 9.67 -11.78 2.17
N TRP A 168 9.16 -10.59 2.48
CA TRP A 168 8.94 -9.53 1.51
C TRP A 168 9.10 -8.14 2.14
N LEU A 169 9.28 -7.13 1.29
CA LEU A 169 9.04 -5.74 1.64
C LEU A 169 7.66 -5.34 1.14
N CYS A 170 6.87 -4.68 1.98
CA CYS A 170 5.69 -3.96 1.54
C CYS A 170 5.90 -2.47 1.76
N ALA A 171 5.48 -1.68 0.78
CA ALA A 171 5.73 -0.25 0.77
C ALA A 171 4.64 0.50 0.01
N THR A 172 4.24 1.65 0.53
CA THR A 172 3.30 2.53 -0.17
C THR A 172 4.02 3.29 -1.28
N GLY A 173 3.56 3.13 -2.52
CA GLY A 173 4.02 3.95 -3.65
C GLY A 173 3.35 5.32 -3.67
N HIS A 174 2.02 5.36 -3.52
CA HIS A 174 1.19 6.56 -3.43
C HIS A 174 -0.24 6.19 -3.00
N ALA A 175 -0.93 7.00 -2.19
CA ALA A 175 -2.31 6.73 -1.79
C ALA A 175 -3.19 7.99 -1.85
N GLU A 176 -4.34 7.87 -2.52
CA GLU A 176 -5.34 8.94 -2.65
C GLU A 176 -6.66 8.52 -1.99
N PRO A 177 -7.34 9.40 -1.25
CA PRO A 177 -7.18 10.87 -1.22
C PRO A 177 -6.12 11.39 -0.23
N ARG A 178 -5.44 10.51 0.50
CA ARG A 178 -4.65 10.90 1.67
C ARG A 178 -3.51 11.86 1.33
N PHE A 179 -2.79 11.60 0.24
CA PHE A 179 -1.74 12.51 -0.23
C PHE A 179 -2.30 13.89 -0.58
N SER A 180 -3.35 13.96 -1.40
CA SER A 180 -3.96 15.24 -1.77
C SER A 180 -4.48 16.01 -0.55
N VAL A 181 -5.05 15.34 0.45
CA VAL A 181 -5.46 15.96 1.72
C VAL A 181 -4.24 16.50 2.48
N ALA A 182 -3.20 15.71 2.65
CA ALA A 182 -1.99 16.12 3.37
C ALA A 182 -1.28 17.31 2.72
N ASN A 183 -1.28 17.37 1.38
CA ASN A 183 -0.66 18.42 0.58
C ASN A 183 -1.39 19.78 0.63
N THR A 184 -2.59 19.84 1.21
CA THR A 184 -3.37 21.08 1.33
C THR A 184 -3.33 21.70 2.73
N LYS A 185 -2.69 21.04 3.69
CA LYS A 185 -2.42 21.59 5.02
C LYS A 185 -1.17 22.46 5.02
#